data_AF-A0A346YKU4-F1
#
_entry.id   AF-A0A346YKU4-F1
#
_cell.length_a   1.000
_cell.length_b   1.000
_cell.length_c   1.000
_cell.angle_alpha   90.00
_cell.angle_beta   90.00
_cell.angle_gamma   90.00
#
_symmetry.space_group_name_H-M   'P 1'
#
loop_
_entity.id
_entity.type
_entity.pdbx_description
1 polymer ?
#
loop_
_entity_poly.entity_id
_entity_poly.type
_entity_poly.pdbx_seq_one_letter_code
_entity_poly.pdbx_strand_id
1 'polypeptide(L)'
;MNIWNNNLSTAPRGKMVPAQVRTKDGFKQIEQYQKEKILAVNSAHEVVSTYWIPPRYTASGNVLEGNRWSGFNAGDEPLAWAPWPVYVPPSHTNTDAGVQDECAIHPANHFILDDVGGQ
;
A
#
# COMPACT_ATOMS: atom_id res chain seq x y z
N MET A 1 -11.87 1.18 23.84
CA MET A 1 -11.82 0.20 22.74
C MET A 1 -10.35 0.01 22.39
N ASN A 2 -9.75 -1.12 22.74
CA ASN A 2 -8.32 -1.31 22.54
C ASN A 2 -8.09 -1.85 21.13
N ILE A 3 -7.44 -1.06 20.27
CA ILE A 3 -7.21 -1.38 18.85
C ILE A 3 -6.07 -2.40 18.67
N TRP A 4 -5.26 -2.59 19.71
CA TRP A 4 -4.07 -3.44 19.71
C TRP A 4 -4.40 -4.92 19.92
N ASN A 5 -3.77 -5.78 19.12
CA ASN A 5 -3.90 -7.22 19.13
C ASN A 5 -2.53 -7.89 19.26
N ASN A 6 -2.41 -8.84 20.18
CA ASN A 6 -1.15 -9.56 20.45
C ASN A 6 -1.03 -10.86 19.64
N ASN A 7 -2.11 -11.28 18.95
CA ASN A 7 -2.10 -12.45 18.10
C ASN A 7 -1.65 -12.08 16.67
N LEU A 8 -0.36 -12.27 16.39
CA LEU A 8 0.26 -11.95 15.09
C LEU A 8 -0.20 -12.87 13.94
N SER A 9 -0.76 -14.05 14.24
CA SER A 9 -1.29 -14.94 13.19
C SER A 9 -2.49 -14.31 12.47
N THR A 10 -3.15 -13.34 13.11
CA THR A 10 -4.30 -12.60 12.57
C THR A 10 -3.92 -11.27 11.92
N ALA A 11 -2.64 -10.89 11.95
CA ALA A 11 -2.19 -9.67 11.31
C ALA A 11 -2.25 -9.82 9.77
N PRO A 12 -2.67 -8.78 9.04
CA PRO A 12 -2.72 -8.81 7.58
C PRO A 12 -1.31 -9.02 6.99
N ARG A 13 -1.18 -10.00 6.09
CA ARG A 13 0.08 -10.41 5.47
C ARG A 13 0.15 -10.10 3.98
N GLY A 14 -0.63 -9.11 3.54
CA GLY A 14 -0.75 -8.78 2.12
C GLY A 14 -1.29 -9.93 1.28
N LYS A 15 -1.28 -9.75 -0.04
CA LYS A 15 -1.77 -10.73 -1.01
C LYS A 15 -1.12 -10.56 -2.36
N MET A 16 -1.00 -11.66 -3.11
CA MET A 16 -0.66 -11.59 -4.53
C MET A 16 -1.91 -11.15 -5.30
N VAL A 17 -1.77 -10.12 -6.13
CA VAL A 17 -2.84 -9.62 -6.99
C VAL A 17 -2.36 -9.60 -8.44
N PRO A 18 -3.24 -9.92 -9.41
CA PRO A 18 -2.90 -9.75 -10.81
C PRO A 18 -2.74 -8.26 -11.12
N ALA A 19 -1.63 -7.91 -11.76
CA ALA A 19 -1.32 -6.55 -12.20
C ALA A 19 -0.99 -6.56 -13.69
N GLN A 20 -1.47 -5.55 -14.42
CA GLN A 20 -1.05 -5.32 -15.80
C GLN A 20 0.13 -4.36 -15.81
N VAL A 21 1.27 -4.80 -16.34
CA VAL A 21 2.44 -3.97 -16.55
C VAL A 21 2.65 -3.74 -18.03
N ARG A 22 2.93 -2.49 -18.39
CA ARG A 22 3.30 -2.10 -19.75
C ARG A 22 4.76 -2.46 -19.98
N THR A 23 5.02 -3.37 -20.90
CA THR A 23 6.36 -3.76 -21.34
C THR A 23 6.62 -3.27 -22.77
N LYS A 24 7.85 -3.42 -23.26
CA LYS A 24 8.21 -3.06 -24.65
C LYS A 24 7.40 -3.86 -25.69
N ASP A 25 6.95 -5.07 -25.32
CA ASP A 25 6.19 -5.98 -26.19
C ASP A 25 4.66 -5.86 -26.00
N GLY A 26 4.20 -4.86 -25.25
CA GLY A 26 2.78 -4.67 -24.91
C GLY A 26 2.46 -4.91 -23.43
N PHE A 27 1.16 -5.00 -23.10
CA PHE A 27 0.71 -5.24 -21.73
C PHE A 27 0.89 -6.72 -21.36
N LYS A 28 1.59 -6.98 -20.26
CA LYS A 28 1.71 -8.32 -19.66
C LYS A 28 1.00 -8.35 -18.32
N GLN A 29 0.31 -9.45 -18.05
CA GLN A 29 -0.15 -9.76 -16.71
C GLN A 29 1.01 -10.36 -15.91
N ILE A 30 1.24 -9.80 -14.72
CA ILE A 30 2.16 -10.35 -13.73
C ILE A 30 1.41 -10.48 -12.40
N GLU A 31 1.89 -11.36 -11.53
CA GLU A 31 1.47 -11.33 -10.14
C GLU A 31 2.31 -10.30 -9.38
N GLN A 32 1.64 -9.36 -8.73
CA GLN A 32 2.28 -8.34 -7.89
C GLN A 32 1.86 -8.53 -6.45
N TYR A 33 2.82 -8.52 -5.54
CA TYR A 33 2.53 -8.56 -4.12
C TYR A 33 2.02 -7.19 -3.64
N GLN A 34 0.76 -7.14 -3.23
CA GLN A 34 0.14 -5.98 -2.61
C GLN A 34 0.44 -5.98 -1.11
N LYS A 35 1.22 -4.99 -0.68
CA LYS A 35 1.61 -4.80 0.72
C LYS A 35 0.42 -4.27 1.51
N GLU A 36 0.11 -4.90 2.64
CA GLU A 36 -0.83 -4.39 3.64
C GLU A 36 -0.05 -3.92 4.85
N LYS A 37 -0.17 -2.63 5.17
CA LYS A 37 0.55 -2.02 6.30
C LYS A 37 -0.21 -2.23 7.60
N ILE A 38 0.55 -2.31 8.68
CA ILE A 38 0.06 -2.30 10.06
C ILE A 38 0.92 -1.36 10.88
N LEU A 39 0.39 -0.97 12.03
CA LEU A 39 1.19 -0.47 13.14
C LEU A 39 1.62 -1.67 13.98
N ALA A 40 2.88 -1.69 14.39
CA ALA A 40 3.48 -2.77 15.17
C ALA A 40 4.28 -2.20 16.35
N VAL A 41 4.32 -2.93 17.45
CA VAL A 41 5.20 -2.62 18.58
C VAL A 41 6.45 -3.49 18.47
N ASN A 42 7.62 -2.87 18.42
CA ASN A 42 8.89 -3.60 18.41
C ASN A 42 9.33 -4.03 19.83
N SER A 43 10.43 -4.78 19.94
CA SER A 43 10.99 -5.22 21.23
C SER A 43 11.46 -4.07 22.13
N ALA A 44 11.70 -2.88 21.56
CA ALA A 44 12.01 -1.65 22.30
C ALA A 44 10.76 -0.88 22.76
N HIS A 45 9.55 -1.44 22.56
CA HIS A 45 8.25 -0.81 22.86
C HIS A 45 7.94 0.43 22.02
N GLU A 46 8.57 0.58 20.85
CA GLU A 46 8.29 1.65 19.90
C GLU A 46 7.22 1.23 18.91
N VAL A 47 6.36 2.18 18.51
CA VAL A 47 5.36 1.96 17.46
C VAL A 47 5.97 2.26 16.09
N VAL A 48 5.97 1.26 15.21
CA VAL A 48 6.53 1.36 13.86
C VAL A 48 5.50 0.97 12.80
N SER A 49 5.64 1.54 11.61
CA SER A 49 4.93 1.09 10.42
C SER A 49 5.63 -0.12 9.83
N THR A 50 4.94 -1.24 9.68
CA THR A 50 5.49 -2.44 9.03
C THR A 50 4.48 -3.10 8.08
N TYR A 51 4.95 -4.07 7.31
CA TYR A 51 4.15 -4.93 6.44
C TYR A 51 4.87 -6.28 6.30
N TRP A 52 4.11 -7.33 5.98
CA TRP A 52 4.68 -8.66 5.79
C TRP A 52 5.51 -8.75 4.51
N ILE A 53 6.68 -9.39 4.60
CA ILE A 53 7.52 -9.74 3.45
C ILE A 53 7.42 -11.26 3.28
N PRO A 54 6.84 -11.74 2.17
CA PRO A 54 6.73 -13.17 1.90
C PRO A 54 8.13 -13.77 1.63
N PRO A 55 8.29 -15.09 1.83
CA PRO A 55 9.56 -15.74 1.56
C PRO A 55 9.90 -15.66 0.06
N ARG A 56 11.20 -15.56 -0.24
CA ARG A 56 11.71 -15.58 -1.61
C ARG A 56 12.36 -16.92 -1.88
N TYR A 57 12.19 -17.42 -3.10
CA TYR A 57 12.71 -18.72 -3.52
C TYR A 57 13.64 -18.60 -4.73
N THR A 58 14.62 -19.48 -4.82
CA THR A 58 15.44 -19.66 -6.03
C THR A 58 14.60 -20.25 -7.16
N ALA A 59 15.11 -20.19 -8.39
CA ALA A 59 14.54 -20.93 -9.52
C ALA A 59 14.48 -22.46 -9.28
N SER A 60 15.35 -22.98 -8.42
CA SER A 60 15.38 -24.38 -8.00
C SER A 60 14.44 -24.71 -6.82
N GLY A 61 13.67 -23.74 -6.30
CA GLY A 61 12.72 -23.93 -5.22
C GLY A 61 13.29 -23.85 -3.80
N ASN A 62 14.57 -23.53 -3.63
CA ASN A 62 15.18 -23.34 -2.31
C ASN A 62 14.83 -21.95 -1.75
N VAL A 63 14.66 -21.84 -0.43
CA VAL A 63 14.41 -20.54 0.22
C VAL A 63 15.66 -19.67 0.13
N LEU A 64 15.56 -18.53 -0.56
CA LEU A 64 16.58 -17.48 -0.60
C LEU A 64 16.52 -16.59 0.63
N GLU A 65 15.30 -16.23 1.03
CA GLU A 65 15.04 -15.33 2.13
C GLU A 65 13.76 -15.79 2.84
N GLY A 66 13.83 -15.93 4.16
CA GLY A 66 12.68 -16.25 4.98
C GLY A 66 11.64 -15.12 4.96
N ASN A 67 10.43 -15.46 5.36
CA ASN A 67 9.39 -14.50 5.65
C ASN A 67 9.74 -13.65 6.88
N ARG A 68 9.39 -12.36 6.86
CA ARG A 68 9.63 -11.45 7.98
C ARG A 68 8.74 -10.21 7.91
N TRP A 69 8.66 -9.49 9.01
CA TRP A 69 8.07 -8.14 9.02
C TRP A 69 9.10 -7.11 8.55
N SER A 70 8.68 -6.17 7.69
CA SER A 70 9.56 -5.10 7.20
C SER A 70 10.06 -4.23 8.36
N GLY A 71 11.37 -4.00 8.43
CA GLY A 71 11.99 -3.25 9.53
C GLY A 71 12.29 -4.07 10.78
N PHE A 72 11.99 -5.37 10.77
CA PHE A 72 12.39 -6.33 11.81
C PHE A 72 13.55 -7.19 11.29
N ASN A 73 14.42 -7.66 12.20
CA ASN A 73 15.46 -8.61 11.83
C ASN A 73 14.83 -9.96 11.43
N ALA A 74 15.62 -10.82 10.78
CA ALA A 74 15.16 -12.16 10.46
C ALA A 74 14.86 -12.93 11.76
N GLY A 75 13.62 -13.42 11.90
CA GLY A 75 13.14 -14.11 13.10
C GLY A 75 12.57 -13.20 14.20
N ASP A 76 12.77 -11.88 14.11
CA ASP A 76 12.13 -10.94 15.03
C ASP A 76 10.67 -10.72 14.62
N GLU A 77 9.79 -10.78 15.62
CA GLU A 77 8.36 -10.55 15.45
C GLU A 77 7.87 -9.35 16.30
N PRO A 78 6.86 -8.61 15.83
CA PRO A 78 6.18 -7.60 16.63
C PRO A 78 5.60 -8.16 17.93
N LEU A 79 5.58 -7.38 19.00
CA LEU A 79 4.92 -7.78 20.26
C LEU A 79 3.39 -7.67 20.17
N ALA A 80 2.92 -6.67 19.43
CA ALA A 80 1.51 -6.40 19.17
C ALA A 80 1.36 -5.67 17.84
N TRP A 81 0.16 -5.70 17.28
CA TRP A 81 -0.18 -4.99 16.06
C TRP A 81 -1.53 -4.27 16.16
N ALA A 82 -1.69 -3.27 15.30
CA ALA A 82 -2.95 -2.57 15.07
C ALA A 82 -3.13 -2.35 13.56
N PRO A 83 -4.37 -2.33 13.06
CA PRO A 83 -4.65 -2.02 11.66
C PRO A 83 -4.11 -0.62 11.30
N TRP A 84 -3.73 -0.44 10.03
CA TRP A 84 -3.37 0.87 9.53
C TRP A 84 -4.56 1.84 9.66
N PRO A 85 -4.36 3.06 10.16
CA PRO A 85 -5.45 4.02 10.33
C PRO A 85 -6.05 4.37 8.97
N VAL A 86 -7.39 4.34 8.92
CA VAL A 86 -8.16 4.81 7.77
C VAL A 86 -8.64 6.21 8.09
N TYR A 87 -8.24 7.17 7.25
CA TYR A 87 -8.80 8.52 7.31
C TYR A 87 -10.22 8.48 6.75
N VAL A 88 -11.19 8.84 7.58
CA VAL A 88 -12.58 9.08 7.16
C VAL A 88 -12.75 10.60 7.11
N PRO A 89 -12.99 11.21 5.94
CA PRO A 89 -13.25 12.63 5.86
C PRO A 89 -14.53 12.97 6.64
N PRO A 90 -14.61 14.15 7.28
CA PRO A 90 -15.82 14.57 7.95
C PRO A 90 -16.97 14.59 6.93
N SER A 91 -18.10 13.98 7.29
CA SER A 91 -19.32 14.08 6.51
C SER A 91 -19.77 15.54 6.58
N HIS A 92 -19.63 16.29 5.49
CA HIS A 92 -20.34 17.55 5.37
C HIS A 92 -21.83 17.22 5.32
N THR A 93 -22.53 17.31 6.45
CA THR A 93 -23.98 17.44 6.46
C THR A 93 -24.29 18.81 5.87
N ASN A 94 -24.27 18.90 4.53
CA ASN A 94 -24.91 20.01 3.82
C ASN A 94 -26.41 19.85 4.04
N THR A 95 -26.87 20.35 5.18
CA THR A 95 -28.26 20.71 5.37
C THR A 95 -28.42 22.09 4.77
N ASP A 96 -28.29 22.19 3.46
CA ASP A 96 -28.90 23.30 2.74
C ASP A 96 -29.18 22.88 1.30
N ALA A 97 -30.39 23.21 0.90
CA ALA A 97 -31.01 22.76 -0.33
C ALA A 97 -30.26 23.30 -1.56
N GLY A 98 -29.89 22.38 -2.45
CA GLY A 98 -29.80 22.59 -3.89
C GLY A 98 -28.73 23.55 -4.41
N VAL A 99 -27.57 23.00 -4.79
CA VAL A 99 -26.91 23.34 -6.06
C VAL A 99 -26.26 22.06 -6.59
N GLN A 100 -26.72 21.58 -7.76
CA GLN A 100 -25.98 20.60 -8.56
C GLN A 100 -24.69 21.27 -8.99
N ASP A 101 -23.54 20.69 -8.68
CA ASP A 101 -22.36 20.99 -9.48
C ASP A 101 -21.60 19.72 -9.84
N GLU A 102 -21.44 19.60 -11.14
CA GLU A 102 -21.09 18.44 -11.91
C GLU A 102 -19.59 18.23 -11.76
N CYS A 103 -19.15 17.14 -11.13
CA CYS A 103 -17.73 16.79 -11.15
C CYS A 103 -17.39 16.20 -12.52
N ALA A 104 -17.37 17.06 -13.55
CA ALA A 104 -16.92 16.74 -14.89
C ALA A 104 -15.41 16.44 -14.83
N ILE A 105 -15.10 15.17 -15.08
CA ILE A 105 -13.76 14.67 -15.36
C ILE A 105 -13.25 15.42 -16.60
N HIS A 106 -12.17 16.19 -16.46
CA HIS A 106 -11.35 16.56 -17.61
C HIS A 106 -9.94 15.95 -17.50
N PRO A 107 -9.50 15.18 -18.52
CA PRO A 107 -8.19 14.56 -18.53
C PRO A 107 -7.08 15.60 -18.73
N ALA A 108 -5.96 15.36 -18.06
CA ALA A 108 -4.73 16.12 -18.23
C ALA A 108 -4.29 16.15 -19.71
N ASN A 109 -4.29 17.33 -20.31
CA ASN A 109 -3.61 17.58 -21.58
C ASN A 109 -2.42 18.51 -21.34
N HIS A 110 -1.24 17.89 -21.33
CA HIS A 110 -0.12 18.22 -22.21
C HIS A 110 0.21 19.72 -22.36
N PHE A 111 1.14 20.23 -21.55
CA PHE A 111 1.84 21.47 -21.88
C PHE A 111 2.96 21.14 -22.89
N ILE A 112 2.68 21.33 -24.17
CA ILE A 112 3.72 21.48 -25.20
C ILE A 112 4.19 22.94 -25.15
N LEU A 113 5.46 23.16 -24.87
CA LEU A 113 6.14 24.43 -25.11
C LEU A 113 6.67 24.40 -26.54
N ASP A 114 5.88 24.87 -27.50
CA ASP A 114 6.37 25.21 -28.84
C ASP A 114 6.69 26.71 -28.89
N ASP A 115 7.99 26.96 -29.06
CA ASP A 115 8.64 27.95 -29.92
C ASP A 115 8.00 29.36 -30.06
N VAL A 116 8.65 30.36 -29.47
CA VAL A 116 8.35 31.79 -29.70
C VAL A 116 9.24 32.28 -30.84
N GLY A 117 8.61 32.42 -32.01
CA GLY A 117 9.19 33.05 -33.19
C GLY A 117 9.45 34.55 -33.03
N GLY A 118 10.34 35.04 -33.86
CA GLY A 118 10.88 36.39 -33.83
C GLY A 118 9.95 37.50 -34.34
N GLN A 119 10.37 38.72 -33.99
CA GLN A 119 10.38 39.88 -34.86
C GLN A 119 11.73 40.58 -34.71
#